data_AF-A0A1G1W629-F1
#
_entry.id   AF-A0A1G1W629-F1
#
_cell.length_a   1.000
_cell.length_b   1.000
_cell.length_c   1.000
_cell.angle_alpha   90.00
_cell.angle_beta   90.00
_cell.angle_gamma   90.00
#
_symmetry.space_group_name_H-M   'P 1'
#
loop_
_entity.id
_entity.type
_entity.pdbx_description
1 polymer ?
#
loop_
_entity_poly.entity_id
_entity_poly.type
_entity_poly.pdbx_seq_one_letter_code
_entity_poly.pdbx_strand_id
1 'polypeptide(L)'
;MRIISLLILVLMVGVFIFYYSRILAPDNPDTKIDIQKLEQKQGQDEIRGAIASKLSVSVDDVAIITLNEVTWGDTSLGCPKEGMDYAQVITSGYKVVAQVSGATKEFHTNKSLNSIVECNIIGGEL
;
A
#
# COMPACT_ATOMS: atom_id res chain seq x y z
N MET A 1 -15.11 -6.23 62.44
CA MET A 1 -13.81 -5.90 61.80
C MET A 1 -13.35 -6.90 60.73
N ARG A 2 -13.41 -8.23 60.95
CA ARG A 2 -12.96 -9.24 59.96
C ARG A 2 -13.79 -9.30 58.67
N ILE A 3 -15.11 -9.08 58.75
CA ILE A 3 -16.04 -9.14 57.60
C ILE A 3 -15.83 -7.97 56.63
N ILE A 4 -15.60 -6.76 57.16
CA ILE A 4 -15.35 -5.56 56.35
C ILE A 4 -14.03 -5.70 55.56
N SER A 5 -13.00 -6.30 56.18
CA SER A 5 -11.72 -6.58 55.51
C SER A 5 -11.84 -7.60 54.37
N LEU A 6 -12.70 -8.62 54.52
CA LEU A 6 -12.97 -9.61 53.48
C LEU A 6 -13.75 -9.01 52.31
N LEU A 7 -14.72 -8.12 52.58
CA LEU A 7 -15.48 -7.42 51.55
C LEU A 7 -14.58 -6.49 50.72
N ILE A 8 -13.69 -5.73 51.36
CA ILE A 8 -12.74 -4.85 50.66
C ILE A 8 -11.76 -5.67 49.80
N LEU A 9 -11.28 -6.81 50.30
CA LEU A 9 -10.40 -7.70 49.54
C LEU A 9 -11.11 -8.25 48.29
N VAL A 10 -12.36 -8.70 48.43
CA VAL A 10 -13.16 -9.22 47.31
C VAL A 10 -13.47 -8.12 46.28
N LEU A 11 -13.75 -6.89 46.74
CA LEU A 11 -13.95 -5.74 45.85
C LEU A 11 -12.65 -5.35 45.13
N MET A 12 -11.52 -5.32 45.82
CA MET A 12 -10.21 -5.01 45.22
C MET A 12 -9.80 -6.07 44.19
N VAL A 13 -9.98 -7.36 44.51
CA VAL A 13 -9.70 -8.46 43.58
C VAL A 13 -10.66 -8.40 42.39
N GLY A 14 -11.94 -8.10 42.61
CA GLY A 14 -12.93 -7.94 41.53
C GLY A 14 -12.63 -6.76 40.62
N VAL A 15 -12.27 -5.59 41.18
CA VAL A 15 -11.85 -4.40 40.43
C VAL A 15 -10.55 -4.66 39.69
N PHE A 16 -9.59 -5.35 40.29
CA PHE A 16 -8.34 -5.75 39.65
C PHE A 16 -8.63 -6.72 38.50
N ILE A 17 -9.41 -7.79 38.70
CA ILE A 17 -9.79 -8.70 37.61
C ILE A 17 -10.53 -7.96 36.49
N PHE A 18 -11.46 -7.05 36.83
CA PHE A 18 -12.19 -6.24 35.86
C PHE A 18 -11.28 -5.26 35.12
N TYR A 19 -10.35 -4.62 35.82
CA TYR A 19 -9.38 -3.69 35.26
C TYR A 19 -8.39 -4.42 34.34
N TYR A 20 -7.86 -5.57 34.76
CA TYR A 20 -6.93 -6.38 33.96
C TYR A 20 -7.61 -7.05 32.77
N SER A 21 -8.86 -7.49 32.91
CA SER A 21 -9.65 -8.02 31.78
C SER A 21 -10.04 -6.94 30.77
N ARG A 22 -10.21 -5.68 31.19
CA ARG A 22 -10.44 -4.55 30.28
C ARG A 22 -9.16 -4.05 29.61
N ILE A 23 -7.99 -4.13 30.25
CA ILE A 23 -6.69 -3.72 29.67
C ILE A 23 -6.15 -4.75 28.66
N LEU A 24 -6.42 -6.04 28.88
CA LEU A 24 -5.97 -7.11 27.99
C LEU A 24 -6.95 -7.41 26.85
N ALA A 25 -7.96 -6.57 26.63
CA ALA A 25 -8.74 -6.60 25.40
C ALA A 25 -7.98 -5.77 24.36
N PRO A 26 -7.28 -6.36 23.38
CA PRO A 26 -6.83 -5.62 22.21
C PRO A 26 -8.08 -5.19 21.42
N ASP A 27 -8.62 -4.01 21.71
CA ASP A 27 -9.68 -3.38 20.93
C ASP A 27 -9.10 -2.51 19.80
N ASN A 28 -7.85 -2.77 19.38
CA ASN A 28 -7.36 -2.26 18.11
C ASN A 28 -7.84 -3.17 16.97
N PRO A 29 -8.78 -2.71 16.11
CA PRO A 29 -9.22 -3.46 14.93
C PRO A 29 -8.09 -3.73 13.92
N ASP A 30 -6.94 -3.06 14.06
CA ASP A 30 -5.76 -3.25 13.20
C ASP A 30 -4.83 -4.39 13.65
N THR A 31 -5.17 -5.14 14.71
CA THR A 31 -4.34 -6.27 15.19
C THR A 31 -4.66 -7.59 14.47
N LYS A 32 -5.50 -7.57 13.44
CA LYS A 32 -5.34 -8.53 12.36
C LYS A 32 -4.22 -7.95 11.51
N ILE A 33 -3.00 -8.48 11.65
CA ILE A 33 -1.99 -8.27 10.61
C ILE A 33 -2.68 -8.64 9.30
N ASP A 34 -3.04 -7.61 8.53
CA ASP A 34 -3.64 -7.79 7.24
C ASP A 34 -2.48 -8.22 6.34
N ILE A 35 -2.27 -9.53 6.25
CA ILE A 35 -1.21 -10.14 5.42
C ILE A 35 -1.30 -9.58 3.99
N GLN A 36 -2.52 -9.25 3.55
CA GLN A 36 -2.79 -8.57 2.29
C GLN A 36 -2.17 -7.16 2.21
N LYS A 37 -2.19 -6.39 3.31
CA LYS A 37 -1.55 -5.07 3.42
C LYS A 37 -0.02 -5.16 3.46
N LEU A 38 0.54 -6.23 4.04
CA LEU A 38 2.00 -6.44 4.07
C LEU A 38 2.55 -6.87 2.69
N GLU A 39 1.87 -7.80 2.02
CA GLU A 39 2.24 -8.23 0.66
C GLU A 39 2.08 -7.11 -0.36
N GLN A 40 0.99 -6.33 -0.27
CA GLN A 40 0.80 -5.14 -1.08
C GLN A 40 1.89 -4.09 -0.81
N LYS A 41 2.28 -3.91 0.46
CA LYS A 41 3.32 -2.93 0.82
C LYS A 41 4.70 -3.31 0.27
N GLN A 42 5.05 -4.60 0.29
CA GLN A 42 6.35 -5.06 -0.20
C GLN A 42 6.50 -4.89 -1.71
N GLY A 43 5.47 -5.25 -2.49
CA GLY A 43 5.46 -5.02 -3.94
C GLY A 43 5.40 -3.53 -4.32
N GLN A 44 4.74 -2.71 -3.50
CA GLN A 44 4.67 -1.27 -3.72
C GLN A 44 6.00 -0.55 -3.50
N ASP A 45 6.84 -0.99 -2.56
CA ASP A 45 8.10 -0.31 -2.24
C ASP A 45 9.09 -0.34 -3.42
N GLU A 46 9.19 -1.47 -4.15
CA GLU A 46 10.00 -1.58 -5.36
C GLU A 46 9.47 -0.69 -6.50
N ILE A 47 8.15 -0.67 -6.69
CA ILE A 47 7.49 0.13 -7.74
C ILE A 47 7.64 1.62 -7.44
N ARG A 48 7.49 2.04 -6.19
CA ARG A 48 7.74 3.41 -5.75
C ARG A 48 9.17 3.82 -6.04
N GLY A 49 10.14 2.98 -5.70
CA GLY A 49 11.55 3.21 -6.00
C GLY A 49 11.81 3.37 -7.50
N ALA A 50 11.19 2.53 -8.33
CA ALA A 50 11.34 2.58 -9.77
C ALA A 50 10.67 3.82 -10.41
N ILE A 51 9.48 4.21 -9.94
CA ILE A 51 8.81 5.46 -10.36
C ILE A 51 9.63 6.69 -9.92
N ALA A 52 10.10 6.71 -8.67
CA ALA A 52 10.92 7.80 -8.15
C ALA A 52 12.21 7.96 -8.97
N SER A 53 12.88 6.85 -9.29
CA SER A 53 14.06 6.84 -10.16
C SER A 53 13.76 7.34 -11.57
N LYS A 54 12.62 6.93 -12.15
CA LYS A 54 12.18 7.37 -13.47
C LYS A 54 11.95 8.88 -13.55
N LEU A 55 11.41 9.47 -12.50
CA LEU A 55 11.07 10.89 -12.42
C LEU A 55 12.16 11.74 -11.74
N SER A 56 13.23 11.12 -11.23
CA SER A 56 14.29 11.78 -10.46
C SER A 56 13.75 12.56 -9.24
N VAL A 57 12.78 11.99 -8.54
CA VAL A 57 12.17 12.54 -7.31
C VAL A 57 12.50 11.67 -6.09
N SER A 58 12.18 12.13 -4.88
CA SER A 58 12.29 11.29 -3.69
C SER A 58 11.26 10.15 -3.72
N VAL A 59 11.61 8.98 -3.19
CA VAL A 59 10.65 7.87 -2.99
C VAL A 59 9.52 8.30 -2.06
N ASP A 60 9.80 9.21 -1.13
CA ASP A 60 8.81 9.77 -0.21
C ASP A 60 7.77 10.67 -0.92
N ASP A 61 8.11 11.23 -2.08
CA ASP A 61 7.20 12.04 -2.89
C ASP A 61 6.28 11.19 -3.78
N VAL A 62 6.47 9.87 -3.80
CA VAL A 62 5.68 8.92 -4.58
C VAL A 62 4.76 8.14 -3.65
N ALA A 63 3.45 8.37 -3.77
CA ALA A 63 2.43 7.62 -3.05
C ALA A 63 1.61 6.78 -4.03
N ILE A 64 1.65 5.45 -3.90
CA ILE A 64 0.82 4.56 -4.71
C ILE A 64 -0.62 4.60 -4.18
N ILE A 65 -1.55 4.97 -5.05
CA ILE A 65 -2.99 4.99 -4.79
C ILE A 65 -3.60 3.64 -5.15
N THR A 66 -3.17 3.05 -6.26
CA THR A 66 -3.69 1.77 -6.74
C THR A 66 -2.61 1.01 -7.49
N LEU A 67 -2.54 -0.29 -7.26
CA LEU A 67 -1.64 -1.21 -7.93
C LEU A 67 -2.44 -2.42 -8.42
N ASN A 68 -2.50 -2.61 -9.73
CA ASN A 68 -3.18 -3.75 -10.35
C ASN A 68 -2.22 -4.54 -11.22
N GLU A 69 -2.24 -5.87 -11.09
CA GLU A 69 -1.55 -6.76 -12.04
C GLU A 69 -2.31 -6.79 -13.37
N VAL A 70 -1.60 -6.55 -14.47
CA VAL A 70 -2.16 -6.50 -15.82
C VAL A 70 -1.23 -7.25 -16.77
N THR A 71 -1.82 -7.89 -17.78
CA THR A 71 -1.10 -8.50 -18.88
C THR A 71 -1.27 -7.64 -20.12
N TRP A 72 -0.16 -7.12 -20.65
CA TRP A 72 -0.11 -6.29 -21.84
C TRP A 72 0.04 -7.16 -23.09
N GLY A 73 -0.62 -6.77 -24.19
CA GLY A 73 -0.55 -7.49 -25.46
C GLY A 73 0.75 -7.26 -26.26
N ASP A 74 1.52 -6.24 -25.89
CA ASP A 74 2.75 -5.83 -26.57
C ASP A 74 3.75 -5.20 -25.60
N THR A 75 4.94 -4.86 -26.11
CA THR A 75 5.99 -4.17 -25.35
C THR A 75 5.75 -2.67 -25.19
N SER A 76 4.63 -2.12 -25.71
CA SER A 76 4.23 -0.73 -25.47
C SER A 76 3.60 -0.55 -24.09
N LEU A 77 3.27 -1.67 -23.41
CA LEU A 77 2.58 -1.69 -22.12
C LEU A 77 1.27 -0.90 -22.17
N GLY A 78 0.59 -0.92 -23.32
CA GLY A 78 -0.67 -0.22 -23.55
C GLY A 78 -0.54 1.28 -23.86
N CYS A 79 0.68 1.81 -23.98
CA CYS A 79 0.94 3.24 -24.23
C CYS A 79 1.91 3.43 -25.41
N PRO A 80 1.47 3.10 -26.64
CA PRO A 80 2.29 3.22 -27.83
C PRO A 80 2.58 4.69 -28.13
N LYS A 81 3.83 4.98 -28.49
CA LYS A 81 4.26 6.27 -29.01
C LYS A 81 4.28 6.23 -30.53
N GLU A 82 3.91 7.34 -31.16
CA GLU A 82 3.97 7.48 -32.62
C GLU A 82 5.40 7.26 -33.14
N GLY A 83 5.52 6.55 -34.26
CA GLY A 83 6.80 6.29 -34.91
C GLY A 83 7.67 5.22 -34.24
N MET A 84 7.15 4.49 -33.25
CA MET A 84 7.84 3.39 -32.59
C MET A 84 7.23 2.04 -32.97
N ASP A 85 8.08 1.08 -33.30
CA ASP A 85 7.68 -0.32 -33.50
C ASP A 85 7.74 -1.07 -32.16
N TYR A 86 6.65 -1.75 -31.81
CA TYR A 86 6.55 -2.55 -30.59
C TYR A 86 6.42 -4.03 -30.92
N ALA A 87 7.09 -4.88 -30.14
CA ALA A 87 6.99 -6.32 -30.31
C ALA A 87 5.66 -6.82 -29.71
N GLN A 88 4.97 -7.69 -30.44
CA GLN A 88 3.72 -8.33 -29.99
C GLN A 88 4.00 -9.48 -29.03
N VAL A 89 4.54 -9.13 -27.86
CA VAL A 89 4.89 -10.07 -26.80
C VAL A 89 3.95 -9.84 -25.62
N ILE A 90 3.24 -10.89 -25.23
CA ILE A 90 2.40 -10.91 -24.04
C ILE A 90 3.31 -10.66 -22.82
N THR A 91 3.16 -9.48 -22.21
CA THR A 91 4.03 -9.00 -21.14
C THR A 91 3.23 -8.82 -19.87
N SER A 92 3.49 -9.64 -18.84
CA SER A 92 2.92 -9.42 -17.51
C SER A 92 3.56 -8.20 -16.85
N GLY A 93 2.78 -7.45 -16.09
CA GLY A 93 3.27 -6.30 -15.35
C GLY A 93 2.20 -5.64 -14.50
N TYR A 94 2.34 -4.34 -14.28
CA TYR A 94 1.51 -3.59 -13.34
C TYR A 94 0.94 -2.33 -13.98
N LYS A 95 -0.33 -2.05 -13.68
CA LYS A 95 -0.95 -0.73 -13.87
C LYS A 95 -1.01 -0.04 -12.52
N VAL A 96 -0.28 1.06 -12.40
CA VAL A 96 -0.06 1.79 -11.16
C VAL A 96 -0.68 3.18 -11.29
N VAL A 97 -1.49 3.57 -10.32
CA VAL A 97 -1.90 4.97 -10.15
C VAL A 97 -1.16 5.50 -8.93
N ALA A 98 -0.36 6.54 -9.13
CA ALA A 98 0.47 7.12 -8.08
C ALA A 98 0.32 8.64 -8.06
N GLN A 99 0.27 9.21 -6.86
CA GLN A 99 0.46 10.65 -6.67
C GLN A 99 1.95 10.94 -6.60
N VAL A 100 2.41 11.86 -7.43
CA VAL A 100 3.80 12.34 -7.45
C VAL A 100 3.78 13.86 -7.39
N SER A 101 4.40 14.42 -6.35
CA SER A 101 4.48 15.88 -6.16
C SER A 101 3.11 16.59 -6.23
N GLY A 102 2.05 15.92 -5.73
CA GLY A 102 0.68 16.44 -5.71
C GLY A 102 -0.16 16.19 -6.97
N ALA A 103 0.42 15.68 -8.05
CA ALA A 103 -0.31 15.28 -9.26
C ALA A 103 -0.54 13.77 -9.29
N THR A 104 -1.76 13.33 -9.60
CA THR A 104 -2.04 11.90 -9.77
C THR A 104 -1.75 11.48 -11.21
N LYS A 105 -0.93 10.45 -11.38
CA LYS A 105 -0.44 9.95 -12.66
C LYS A 105 -0.60 8.44 -12.74
N GLU A 106 -0.82 7.96 -13.96
CA GLU A 106 -0.90 6.54 -14.29
C GLU A 106 0.39 6.07 -14.94
N PHE A 107 0.97 5.00 -14.39
CA PHE A 107 2.18 4.34 -14.87
C PHE A 107 1.88 2.89 -15.21
N HIS A 108 2.38 2.45 -16.36
CA HIS A 108 2.36 1.05 -16.77
C HIS A 108 3.78 0.48 -16.74
N THR A 109 3.93 -0.69 -16.14
CA THR A 109 5.22 -1.35 -15.99
C THR A 109 5.17 -2.79 -16.48
N ASN A 110 6.33 -3.36 -16.78
CA ASN A 110 6.49 -4.81 -16.83
C ASN A 110 6.74 -5.38 -15.42
N LYS A 111 6.66 -6.70 -15.27
CA LYS A 111 6.84 -7.38 -13.98
C LYS A 111 8.24 -7.20 -13.38
N SER A 112 9.26 -7.01 -14.22
CA SER A 112 10.64 -6.78 -13.79
C SER A 112 10.97 -5.31 -13.48
N LEU A 113 10.02 -4.38 -13.64
CA LEU A 113 10.19 -2.93 -13.42
C LEU A 113 11.28 -2.25 -14.27
N ASN A 114 11.88 -2.95 -15.23
CA ASN A 114 12.87 -2.40 -16.16
C ASN A 114 12.25 -1.44 -17.19
N SER A 115 10.95 -1.59 -17.46
CA SER A 115 10.20 -0.75 -18.37
C SER A 115 9.05 -0.10 -17.63
N ILE A 116 9.09 1.22 -17.49
CA ILE A 116 8.06 2.04 -16.84
C ILE A 116 7.70 3.19 -17.77
N VAL A 117 6.42 3.28 -18.11
CA VAL A 117 5.85 4.28 -19.01
C VAL A 117 4.78 5.07 -18.26
N GLU A 118 4.85 6.41 -18.32
CA GLU A 118 3.77 7.28 -17.88
C GLU A 118 2.74 7.41 -19.02
N CYS A 119 1.47 7.11 -18.73
CA CYS A 119 0.43 6.97 -19.75
C CYS A 119 -0.62 8.07 -19.69
N ASN A 120 -1.00 8.51 -18.49
CA ASN A 120 -2.02 9.53 -18.31
C ASN A 120 -1.80 10.34 -17.03
N ILE A 121 -2.13 11.63 -17.07
CA ILE A 121 -2.18 12.50 -15.89
C ILE A 121 -3.64 12.57 -15.45
N ILE A 122 -3.98 11.85 -14.38
CA ILE A 122 -5.34 11.80 -13.85
C ILE A 122 -5.48 12.95 -12.84
N GLY A 123 -5.58 14.18 -13.33
CA GLY A 123 -5.73 15.38 -12.49
C GLY A 123 -4.45 16.21 -12.39
N GLY A 124 -4.39 17.23 -13.23
CA GLY A 124 -3.39 18.29 -13.21
C GLY A 124 -3.98 19.51 -13.90
N GLU A 125 -4.85 20.22 -13.19
CA GLU A 125 -5.36 21.53 -13.60
C GLU A 125 -4.99 22.51 -12.48
N LEU A 126 -3.94 23.30 -12.71
CA LEU A 126 -3.72 24.64 -12.14
C LEU A 126 -3.03 25.50 -13.20
#